data_AF-A0A0N7BVN6-F1
#
_entry.id   AF-A0A0N7BVN6-F1
#
_cell.length_a   1.000
_cell.length_b   1.000
_cell.length_c   1.000
_cell.angle_alpha   90.00
_cell.angle_beta   90.00
_cell.angle_gamma   90.00
#
_symmetry.space_group_name_H-M   'P 1'
#
loop_
_entity.id
_entity.type
_entity.pdbx_description
1 polymer ?
#
loop_
_entity_poly.entity_id
_entity_poly.type
_entity_poly.pdbx_seq_one_letter_code
_entity_poly.pdbx_strand_id
1 'polypeptide(L)'
;MLPLKYIVNLAFENNDSLFLMKKSIEYLREKKIILPAITTLENLVWEAKNESEMLVINTIVSSLNSIQRKKLDDIVFLHSDKLKGKTILGWLKEPVGSPSPDNFLKVIEKLEYIRLIKLESIQLIKVHQNKINHFFNG
;
A
#
# COMPACT_ATOMS: atom_id res chain seq x y z
N MET A 1 -3.86 22.77 -19.91
CA MET A 1 -4.15 22.05 -18.65
C MET A 1 -2.93 21.23 -18.30
N LEU A 2 -2.45 21.29 -17.05
CA LEU A 2 -1.29 20.49 -16.62
C LEU A 2 -1.61 18.99 -16.75
N PRO A 3 -0.65 18.14 -17.12
CA PRO A 3 -0.89 16.76 -17.50
C PRO A 3 -1.00 15.81 -16.31
N LEU A 4 -1.73 16.20 -15.26
CA LEU A 4 -1.83 15.47 -14.00
C LEU A 4 -2.11 13.97 -14.22
N LYS A 5 -3.12 13.64 -15.02
CA LYS A 5 -3.46 12.24 -15.36
C LYS A 5 -2.29 11.43 -15.97
N TYR A 6 -1.47 12.06 -16.81
CA TYR A 6 -0.30 11.39 -17.40
C TYR A 6 0.75 11.10 -16.32
N ILE A 7 1.04 12.08 -15.45
CA ILE A 7 2.00 11.91 -14.36
C ILE A 7 1.47 10.94 -13.30
N VAL A 8 0.17 10.91 -13.03
CA VAL A 8 -0.48 9.93 -12.12
C VAL A 8 -0.26 8.50 -12.61
N ASN A 9 -0.43 8.25 -13.91
CA ASN A 9 -0.17 6.92 -14.48
C ASN A 9 1.30 6.52 -14.33
N LEU A 10 2.24 7.45 -14.58
CA LEU A 10 3.67 7.18 -14.35
C LEU A 10 3.97 6.97 -12.86
N ALA A 11 3.38 7.77 -11.99
CA ALA A 11 3.52 7.66 -10.54
C ALA A 11 3.00 6.33 -10.03
N PHE A 12 1.99 5.75 -10.70
CA PHE A 12 1.46 4.42 -10.41
C PHE A 12 2.49 3.31 -10.62
N GLU A 13 3.36 3.44 -11.61
CA GLU A 13 4.43 2.47 -11.91
C GLU A 13 5.71 2.77 -11.12
N ASN A 14 6.07 4.05 -10.99
CA ASN A 14 7.29 4.53 -10.34
C ASN A 14 7.06 5.85 -9.59
N ASN A 15 7.24 5.84 -8.27
CA ASN A 15 6.98 6.97 -7.40
C ASN A 15 8.20 7.88 -7.15
N ASP A 16 9.32 7.64 -7.84
CA ASP A 16 10.54 8.43 -7.69
C ASP A 16 10.32 9.89 -8.16
N SER A 17 10.59 10.83 -7.25
CA SER A 17 10.30 12.24 -7.49
C SER A 17 11.14 12.81 -8.64
N LEU A 18 12.40 12.42 -8.77
CA LEU A 18 13.29 12.91 -9.83
C LEU A 18 12.85 12.41 -11.20
N PHE A 19 12.47 11.13 -11.30
CA PHE A 19 11.88 10.54 -12.49
C PHE A 19 10.60 11.27 -12.92
N LEU A 20 9.67 11.50 -11.99
CA LEU A 20 8.40 12.17 -12.27
C LEU A 20 8.61 13.65 -12.66
N MET A 21 9.55 14.34 -12.03
CA MET A 21 9.94 15.71 -12.40
C MET A 21 10.50 15.75 -13.83
N LYS A 22 11.43 14.84 -14.15
CA LYS A 22 12.01 14.74 -15.50
C LYS A 22 10.93 14.47 -16.54
N LYS A 23 10.02 13.53 -16.28
CA LYS A 23 8.90 13.20 -17.17
C LYS A 23 7.91 14.35 -17.35
N SER A 24 7.68 15.14 -16.30
CA SER A 24 6.85 16.35 -16.37
C SER A 24 7.48 17.39 -17.30
N ILE A 25 8.79 17.64 -17.17
CA ILE A 25 9.52 18.58 -18.04
C ILE A 25 9.53 18.10 -19.49
N GLU A 26 9.81 16.81 -19.72
CA GLU A 26 9.79 16.18 -21.06
C GLU A 26 8.42 16.37 -21.73
N TYR A 27 7.33 16.03 -21.03
CA TYR A 27 5.98 16.18 -21.54
C TYR A 27 5.66 17.63 -21.93
N LEU A 28 5.99 18.61 -21.08
CA LEU A 28 5.71 20.01 -21.36
C LEU A 28 6.49 20.50 -22.59
N ARG A 29 7.75 20.08 -22.73
CA ARG A 29 8.58 20.39 -23.91
C ARG A 29 8.00 19.80 -25.19
N GLU A 30 7.58 18.53 -25.16
CA GLU A 30 6.93 17.87 -26.30
C GLU A 30 5.64 18.58 -26.73
N LYS A 31 4.88 19.08 -25.76
CA LYS A 31 3.66 19.87 -26.01
C LYS A 31 3.94 21.34 -26.33
N LYS A 32 5.21 21.75 -26.42
CA LYS A 32 5.65 23.14 -26.66
C LYS A 32 5.05 24.13 -25.67
N ILE A 33 4.88 23.69 -24.42
CA ILE A 33 4.38 24.51 -23.31
C ILE A 33 5.58 25.16 -22.62
N ILE A 34 5.49 26.46 -22.34
CA ILE A 34 6.50 27.18 -21.53
C ILE A 34 6.56 26.52 -20.15
N LEU A 35 7.77 26.19 -19.70
CA LEU A 35 7.94 25.59 -18.39
C LEU A 35 7.42 26.54 -17.30
N PRO A 36 6.47 26.10 -16.47
CA PRO A 36 6.02 26.90 -15.35
C PRO A 36 7.11 27.00 -14.29
N ALA A 37 6.86 27.80 -13.25
CA ALA A 37 7.75 27.87 -12.09
C ALA A 37 7.98 26.48 -11.49
N ILE A 38 9.16 26.26 -10.90
CA ILE A 38 9.54 24.97 -10.32
C ILE A 38 8.53 24.50 -9.26
N THR A 39 7.98 25.42 -8.47
CA THR A 39 6.95 25.14 -7.46
C THR A 39 5.67 24.57 -8.06
N THR A 40 5.29 25.00 -9.27
CA THR A 40 4.15 24.41 -9.99
C THR A 40 4.43 22.97 -10.41
N LEU A 41 5.66 22.66 -10.82
CA LEU A 41 6.06 21.29 -11.17
C LEU A 41 6.13 20.39 -9.95
N GLU A 42 6.67 20.90 -8.83
CA GLU A 42 6.72 20.19 -7.56
C GLU A 42 5.31 19.84 -7.06
N ASN A 43 4.39 20.81 -7.07
CA ASN A 43 3.00 20.57 -6.71
C ASN A 43 2.32 19.55 -7.62
N LEU A 44 2.56 19.61 -8.93
CA LEU A 44 2.04 18.63 -9.89
C LEU A 44 2.52 17.21 -9.57
N VAL A 45 3.82 17.05 -9.27
CA VAL A 45 4.38 15.74 -8.90
C VAL A 45 3.82 15.28 -7.55
N TRP A 46 3.74 16.17 -6.56
CA TRP A 46 3.16 15.83 -5.27
C TRP A 46 1.70 15.35 -5.39
N GLU A 47 0.88 16.08 -6.14
CA GLU A 47 -0.52 15.73 -6.40
C GLU A 47 -0.63 14.40 -7.14
N ALA A 48 0.20 14.19 -8.17
CA ALA A 48 0.22 12.94 -8.92
C ALA A 48 0.57 11.72 -8.05
N LYS A 49 1.51 11.89 -7.11
CA LYS A 49 1.90 10.83 -6.16
C LYS A 49 0.76 10.51 -5.19
N ASN A 50 0.10 11.52 -4.65
CA ASN A 50 -1.05 11.34 -3.75
C ASN A 50 -2.22 10.67 -4.48
N GLU A 51 -2.57 11.11 -5.68
CA GLU A 51 -3.63 10.48 -6.48
C GLU A 51 -3.28 9.03 -6.82
N SER A 52 -2.04 8.76 -7.21
CA SER A 52 -1.54 7.40 -7.46
C SER A 52 -1.69 6.49 -6.23
N GLU A 53 -1.33 6.98 -5.05
CA GLU A 53 -1.46 6.25 -3.79
C GLU A 53 -2.93 5.97 -3.45
N MET A 54 -3.80 6.97 -3.61
CA MET A 54 -5.25 6.79 -3.41
C MET A 54 -5.84 5.77 -4.40
N LEU A 55 -5.38 5.74 -5.65
CA LEU A 55 -5.80 4.71 -6.62
C LEU A 55 -5.38 3.31 -6.18
N VAL A 56 -4.17 3.14 -5.64
CA VAL A 56 -3.71 1.85 -5.10
C VAL A 56 -4.56 1.44 -3.91
N ILE A 57 -4.74 2.32 -2.92
CA ILE A 57 -5.56 2.06 -1.73
C ILE A 57 -6.98 1.68 -2.15
N ASN A 58 -7.62 2.48 -2.99
CA ASN A 58 -8.98 2.21 -3.47
C ASN A 58 -9.08 0.89 -4.22
N THR A 59 -8.08 0.54 -5.03
CA THR A 59 -8.03 -0.75 -5.74
C THR A 59 -7.99 -1.90 -4.75
N ILE A 60 -7.07 -1.88 -3.78
CA ILE A 60 -6.96 -2.91 -2.74
C ILE A 60 -8.26 -3.00 -1.95
N VAL A 61 -8.76 -1.86 -1.49
CA VAL A 61 -9.98 -1.77 -0.69
C VAL A 61 -11.15 -2.35 -1.49
N SER A 62 -11.37 -1.92 -2.73
CA SER A 62 -12.45 -2.41 -3.61
C SER A 62 -12.40 -3.91 -3.91
N SER A 63 -11.21 -4.52 -3.86
CA SER A 63 -11.02 -5.95 -4.07
C SER A 63 -11.39 -6.82 -2.86
N LEU A 64 -11.61 -6.21 -1.69
CA LEU A 64 -12.02 -6.88 -0.46
C LEU A 64 -13.55 -6.89 -0.31
N ASN A 65 -14.10 -8.06 0.04
CA ASN A 65 -15.49 -8.15 0.46
C ASN A 65 -15.69 -7.63 1.90
N SER A 66 -16.95 -7.43 2.31
CA SER A 66 -17.28 -6.87 3.63
C SER A 66 -16.76 -7.70 4.80
N ILE A 67 -16.73 -9.03 4.67
CA ILE A 67 -16.22 -9.93 5.71
C ILE A 67 -14.70 -9.77 5.86
N GLN A 68 -13.97 -9.73 4.75
CA GLN A 68 -12.52 -9.53 4.75
C GLN A 68 -12.15 -8.17 5.34
N ARG A 69 -12.86 -7.10 4.95
CA ARG A 69 -12.66 -5.75 5.50
C ARG A 69 -12.87 -5.73 7.01
N LYS A 70 -14.00 -6.29 7.48
CA LYS A 70 -14.27 -6.37 8.92
C LYS A 70 -13.16 -7.11 9.67
N LYS A 71 -12.66 -8.24 9.14
CA LYS A 71 -11.55 -8.97 9.76
C LYS A 71 -10.25 -8.15 9.82
N LEU A 72 -9.96 -7.36 8.78
CA LEU A 72 -8.81 -6.46 8.77
C LEU A 72 -8.99 -5.30 9.77
N ASP A 73 -10.18 -4.73 9.86
CA ASP A 73 -10.51 -3.72 10.88
C ASP A 73 -10.37 -4.30 12.29
N ASP A 74 -10.88 -5.51 12.52
CA ASP A 74 -10.75 -6.22 13.80
C ASP A 74 -9.27 -6.41 14.17
N ILE A 75 -8.42 -6.75 13.20
CA ILE A 75 -6.98 -6.90 13.42
C ILE A 75 -6.34 -5.61 13.93
N VAL A 76 -6.73 -4.47 13.35
CA VAL A 76 -6.15 -3.16 13.66
C VAL A 76 -6.70 -2.59 14.97
N PHE A 77 -8.02 -2.69 15.19
CA PHE A 77 -8.70 -1.94 16.24
C PHE A 77 -9.07 -2.76 17.47
N LEU A 78 -9.16 -4.09 17.38
CA LEU A 78 -9.57 -4.91 18.53
C LEU A 78 -8.37 -5.46 19.30
N HIS A 79 -8.62 -5.67 20.60
CA HIS A 79 -7.69 -6.35 21.49
C HIS A 79 -7.69 -7.85 21.26
N SER A 80 -6.51 -8.46 21.38
CA SER A 80 -6.35 -9.91 21.34
C SER A 80 -6.84 -10.52 22.66
N ASP A 81 -7.64 -11.57 22.55
CA ASP A 81 -7.96 -12.48 23.65
C ASP A 81 -6.77 -13.40 24.00
N LYS A 82 -5.87 -13.63 23.03
CA LYS A 82 -4.65 -14.45 23.16
C LYS A 82 -3.54 -13.75 23.91
N LEU A 83 -3.52 -12.42 23.91
CA LEU A 83 -2.47 -11.65 24.54
C LEU A 83 -2.99 -10.36 25.18
N LYS A 84 -3.04 -10.40 26.52
CA LYS A 84 -3.61 -9.33 27.34
C LYS A 84 -2.91 -7.99 27.08
N GLY A 85 -3.70 -6.96 26.82
CA GLY A 85 -3.21 -5.59 26.60
C GLY A 85 -2.61 -5.33 25.22
N LYS A 86 -2.69 -6.28 24.28
CA LYS A 86 -2.24 -6.10 22.89
C LYS A 86 -3.43 -6.08 21.94
N THR A 87 -3.29 -5.38 20.82
CA THR A 87 -4.21 -5.55 19.68
C THR A 87 -4.00 -6.91 19.04
N ILE A 88 -4.94 -7.37 18.23
CA ILE A 88 -4.76 -8.58 17.41
C ILE A 88 -3.52 -8.43 16.51
N LEU A 89 -3.31 -7.27 15.89
CA LEU A 89 -2.09 -6.99 15.12
C LEU A 89 -0.83 -7.08 16.00
N GLY A 90 -0.88 -6.54 17.23
CA GLY A 90 0.22 -6.63 18.19
C GLY A 90 0.57 -8.08 18.52
N TRP A 91 -0.43 -8.92 18.77
CA TRP A 91 -0.24 -10.36 18.97
C TRP A 91 0.35 -11.04 17.73
N LEU A 92 -0.17 -10.76 16.53
CA LEU A 92 0.35 -11.36 15.29
C LEU A 92 1.82 -11.02 15.06
N LYS A 93 2.24 -9.78 15.34
CA LYS A 93 3.64 -9.31 15.20
C LYS A 93 4.58 -9.82 16.28
N GLU A 94 4.06 -10.32 17.40
CA GLU A 94 4.91 -10.76 18.51
C GLU A 94 5.75 -11.98 18.11
N PRO A 95 7.08 -11.96 18.27
CA PRO A 95 7.90 -13.13 17.96
C PRO A 95 7.51 -14.28 18.89
N VAL A 96 7.38 -15.47 18.31
CA VAL A 96 7.29 -16.69 19.10
C VAL A 96 8.71 -17.06 19.54
N GLY A 97 8.89 -17.42 20.81
CA GLY A 97 10.20 -17.71 21.40
C GLY A 97 10.91 -18.92 20.80
N SER A 98 11.89 -19.47 21.53
CA SER A 98 12.73 -20.58 21.07
C SER A 98 11.93 -21.80 20.58
N PRO A 99 12.45 -22.60 19.64
CA PRO A 99 11.77 -23.81 19.17
C PRO A 99 11.41 -24.75 20.31
N SER A 100 10.12 -24.96 20.51
CA SER A 100 9.56 -25.94 21.44
C SER A 100 8.21 -26.41 20.90
N PRO A 101 7.71 -27.59 21.31
CA PRO A 101 6.38 -28.06 20.90
C PRO A 101 5.28 -27.02 21.17
N ASP A 102 5.30 -26.38 22.34
CA ASP A 102 4.32 -25.34 22.70
C ASP A 102 4.42 -24.09 21.82
N ASN A 103 5.65 -23.67 21.50
CA ASN A 103 5.86 -22.52 20.63
C ASN A 103 5.49 -22.84 19.18
N PHE A 104 5.65 -24.08 18.73
CA PHE A 104 5.18 -24.51 17.42
C PHE A 104 3.65 -24.39 17.30
N LEU A 105 2.90 -24.78 18.32
CA LEU A 105 1.44 -24.61 18.37
C LEU A 105 1.02 -23.13 18.30
N LYS A 106 1.73 -22.23 18.98
CA LYS A 106 1.47 -20.77 18.88
C LYS A 106 1.71 -20.22 17.47
N VAL A 107 2.70 -20.75 16.75
CA VAL A 107 2.93 -20.38 15.34
C VAL A 107 1.76 -20.86 14.48
N ILE A 108 1.30 -22.09 14.67
CA ILE A 108 0.15 -22.64 13.94
C ILE A 108 -1.09 -21.76 14.17
N GLU A 109 -1.39 -21.39 15.42
CA GLU A 109 -2.55 -20.56 15.75
C GLU A 109 -2.51 -19.21 15.00
N LYS A 110 -1.34 -18.56 14.93
CA LYS A 110 -1.18 -17.32 14.15
C LYS A 110 -1.38 -17.54 12.65
N LEU A 111 -0.84 -18.64 12.10
CA LEU A 111 -0.99 -18.97 10.69
C LEU A 111 -2.44 -19.27 10.33
N GLU A 112 -3.16 -20.02 11.17
CA GLU A 112 -4.58 -20.31 10.99
C GLU A 112 -5.41 -19.02 11.04
N TYR A 113 -5.13 -18.14 12.00
CA TYR A 113 -5.79 -16.83 12.07
C TYR A 113 -5.62 -16.03 10.78
N ILE A 114 -4.39 -15.94 10.25
CA ILE A 114 -4.10 -15.23 8.99
C ILE A 114 -4.83 -15.88 7.81
N ARG A 115 -4.79 -17.22 7.70
CA ARG A 115 -5.45 -17.96 6.61
C ARG A 115 -6.96 -17.78 6.62
N LEU A 116 -7.57 -17.66 7.80
CA LEU A 116 -9.01 -17.41 7.93
C LEU A 116 -9.45 -16.07 7.34
N ILE A 117 -8.54 -15.11 7.13
CA ILE A 117 -8.85 -13.84 6.45
C ILE A 117 -9.11 -14.09 4.95
N LYS A 118 -8.58 -15.17 4.36
CA LYS A 118 -8.76 -15.56 2.95
C LYS A 118 -8.32 -14.49 1.95
N LEU A 119 -7.22 -13.79 2.23
CA LEU A 119 -6.66 -12.74 1.36
C LEU A 119 -6.07 -13.28 0.05
N GLU A 120 -5.75 -14.57 -0.02
CA GLU A 120 -5.25 -15.26 -1.22
C GLU A 120 -6.22 -15.24 -2.41
N SER A 121 -7.51 -15.02 -2.15
CA SER A 121 -8.55 -14.89 -3.18
C SER A 121 -8.61 -13.51 -3.84
N ILE A 122 -7.82 -12.55 -3.36
CA ILE A 122 -7.87 -11.16 -3.81
C ILE A 122 -7.04 -10.99 -5.07
N GLN A 123 -7.66 -10.45 -6.12
CA GLN A 123 -6.98 -10.11 -7.35
C GLN A 123 -6.44 -8.68 -7.30
N LEU A 124 -5.15 -8.54 -7.02
CA LEU A 124 -4.42 -7.27 -7.07
C LEU A 124 -3.86 -6.97 -8.48
N ILE A 125 -4.43 -7.55 -9.53
CA ILE A 125 -3.94 -7.50 -10.93
C ILE A 125 -3.71 -6.05 -11.41
N LYS A 126 -4.39 -5.08 -10.81
CA LYS A 126 -4.27 -3.66 -11.13
C LYS A 126 -3.19 -2.92 -10.36
N VAL A 127 -2.56 -3.48 -9.32
CA VAL A 127 -1.54 -2.80 -8.51
C VAL A 127 -0.15 -3.21 -8.98
N HIS A 128 0.66 -2.24 -9.41
CA HIS A 128 2.03 -2.50 -9.87
C HIS A 128 2.91 -3.07 -8.75
N GLN A 129 3.73 -4.09 -9.03
CA GLN A 129 4.51 -4.79 -7.99
C GLN A 129 5.49 -3.87 -7.24
N ASN A 130 6.07 -2.88 -7.94
CA ASN A 130 6.93 -1.86 -7.30
C ASN A 130 6.21 -1.07 -6.20
N LYS A 131 4.89 -0.87 -6.32
CA LYS A 131 4.10 -0.19 -5.27
C LYS A 131 3.96 -1.05 -4.04
N ILE A 132 3.70 -2.35 -4.22
CA ILE A 132 3.61 -3.31 -3.12
C ILE A 132 4.93 -3.33 -2.34
N ASN A 133 6.06 -3.43 -3.05
CA ASN A 133 7.39 -3.46 -2.43
C ASN A 133 7.74 -2.16 -1.66
N HIS A 134 7.28 -1.01 -2.13
CA HIS A 134 7.47 0.27 -1.43
C HIS A 134 6.83 0.27 -0.04
N PHE A 135 5.65 -0.33 0.13
CA PHE A 135 4.99 -0.41 1.44
C PHE A 135 5.68 -1.38 2.41
N PHE A 136 6.41 -2.39 1.92
CA PHE A 136 7.11 -3.36 2.77
C PHE A 136 8.51 -2.90 3.21
N ASN A 137 9.14 -2.03 2.43
CA ASN A 137 10.51 -1.54 2.67
C ASN A 137 10.57 -0.12 3.25
N GLY A 138 9.42 0.49 3.54
CA GLY A 138 9.28 1.82 4.14
C GLY A 138 9.27 1.81 5.65
#